data_AF-B5I1R4-F1
#
_entry.id   AF-B5I1R4-F1
#
_cell.length_a   1.000
_cell.length_b   1.000
_cell.length_c   1.000
_cell.angle_alpha   90.00
_cell.angle_beta   90.00
_cell.angle_gamma   90.00
#
_symmetry.space_group_name_H-M   'P 1'
#
loop_
_entity.id
_entity.type
_entity.pdbx_description
1 polymer ?
#
loop_
_entity_poly.entity_id
_entity_poly.type
_entity_poly.pdbx_seq_one_letter_code
_entity_poly.pdbx_strand_id
1 'polypeptide(L)'
;MRPPTRGNLMRTDDRIELKDVLADWLDYDVAAFRLGVFLGAFPRDQKFSSVKRMFWVDGYPLGDMLVDILDRMAQAGVLLKDEEDSRYKWNPAPVDLS
;
A
#
# COMPACT_ATOMS: atom_id res chain seq x y z
N MET A 1 36.95 17.45 -29.38
CA MET A 1 36.47 17.48 -27.98
C MET A 1 34.95 17.49 -27.99
N ARG A 2 34.29 16.46 -27.47
CA ARG A 2 32.84 16.44 -27.21
C ARG A 2 32.62 16.75 -25.71
N PRO A 3 31.57 17.48 -25.31
CA PRO A 3 31.26 17.65 -23.89
C PRO A 3 30.79 16.31 -23.30
N PRO A 4 30.93 16.09 -21.98
CA PRO A 4 30.52 14.85 -21.37
C PRO A 4 28.99 14.78 -21.34
N THR A 5 28.46 13.65 -21.81
CA THR A 5 27.09 13.23 -21.54
C THR A 5 26.92 13.18 -20.02
N ARG A 6 26.10 14.06 -19.45
CA ARG A 6 25.61 13.88 -18.08
C ARG A 6 24.85 12.56 -18.08
N GLY A 7 25.53 11.50 -17.63
CA GLY A 7 24.88 10.25 -17.26
C GLY A 7 23.76 10.61 -16.31
N ASN A 8 22.55 10.30 -16.75
CA ASN A 8 21.33 10.50 -16.00
C ASN A 8 21.52 9.78 -14.65
N LEU A 9 21.80 10.56 -13.61
CA LEU A 9 21.68 10.08 -12.24
C LEU A 9 20.19 9.75 -12.11
N MET A 10 19.82 8.48 -12.30
CA MET A 10 18.50 8.01 -11.90
C MET A 10 18.36 8.44 -10.45
N ARG A 11 17.53 9.46 -10.20
CA ARG A 11 17.24 9.91 -8.85
C ARG A 11 16.79 8.68 -8.09
N THR A 12 17.54 8.33 -7.05
CA THR A 12 17.18 7.28 -6.08
C THR A 12 15.94 7.68 -5.26
N ASP A 13 15.23 8.74 -5.65
CA ASP A 13 14.36 9.57 -4.81
C ASP A 13 12.87 9.50 -5.18
N ASP A 14 12.48 8.66 -6.16
CA ASP A 14 11.06 8.46 -6.54
C ASP A 14 10.51 7.08 -6.10
N ARG A 15 11.22 6.36 -5.21
CA ARG A 15 10.72 5.09 -4.66
C ARG A 15 9.93 5.36 -3.39
N ILE A 16 8.65 5.69 -3.56
CA ILE A 16 7.69 5.69 -2.46
C ILE A 16 7.70 4.27 -1.85
N GLU A 17 7.87 4.16 -0.53
CA GLU A 17 7.79 2.89 0.19
C GLU A 17 6.37 2.68 0.77
N LEU A 18 5.98 1.43 1.03
CA LEU A 18 4.65 1.12 1.56
C LEU A 18 4.40 1.77 2.94
N LYS A 19 5.45 1.93 3.74
CA LYS A 19 5.37 2.62 5.03
C LYS A 19 4.94 4.08 4.89
N ASP A 20 5.33 4.75 3.81
CA ASP A 20 4.96 6.14 3.53
C ASP A 20 3.52 6.22 3.05
N VAL A 21 3.09 5.21 2.28
CA VAL A 21 1.73 5.07 1.76
C VAL A 21 0.71 4.83 2.89
N LEU A 22 1.11 4.09 3.92
CA LEU A 22 0.29 3.73 5.09
C LEU A 22 0.74 4.46 6.37
N ALA A 23 1.32 5.66 6.24
CA ALA A 23 1.85 6.41 7.38
C ALA A 23 0.76 6.87 8.38
N ASP A 24 -0.46 7.10 7.88
CA ASP A 24 -1.63 7.48 8.68
C ASP A 24 -2.64 6.35 8.75
N TRP A 25 -3.60 6.48 9.67
CA TRP A 25 -4.74 5.57 9.76
C TRP A 25 -5.62 5.72 8.52
N LEU A 26 -5.89 4.59 7.89
CA LEU A 26 -6.73 4.51 6.70
C LEU A 26 -7.74 3.40 6.87
N ASP A 27 -8.98 3.67 6.44
CA ASP A 27 -10.03 2.66 6.35
C ASP A 27 -9.57 1.47 5.49
N TYR A 28 -10.05 0.27 5.80
CA TYR A 28 -9.62 -0.97 5.16
C TYR A 28 -9.63 -0.91 3.63
N ASP A 29 -10.63 -0.25 3.05
CA ASP A 29 -10.80 -0.13 1.60
C ASP A 29 -9.78 0.82 0.97
N VAL A 30 -9.49 1.95 1.62
CA VAL A 30 -8.44 2.89 1.20
C VAL A 30 -7.05 2.28 1.38
N ALA A 31 -6.80 1.60 2.49
CA ALA A 31 -5.54 0.90 2.73
C ALA A 31 -5.32 -0.20 1.68
N ALA A 32 -6.34 -1.00 1.39
CA ALA A 32 -6.27 -2.10 0.42
C ALA A 32 -6.07 -1.57 -1.00
N PHE A 33 -6.76 -0.49 -1.36
CA PHE A 33 -6.55 0.20 -2.63
C PHE A 33 -5.10 0.70 -2.77
N ARG A 34 -4.58 1.38 -1.75
CA ARG A 34 -3.22 1.90 -1.75
C ARG A 34 -2.18 0.78 -1.84
N LEU A 35 -2.40 -0.33 -1.14
CA LEU A 35 -1.59 -1.54 -1.27
C LEU A 35 -1.63 -2.07 -2.71
N GLY A 36 -2.81 -2.15 -3.33
CA GLY A 36 -2.94 -2.59 -4.73
C GLY A 36 -2.20 -1.69 -5.72
N VAL A 37 -2.21 -0.37 -5.52
CA VAL A 37 -1.40 0.57 -6.31
C VAL A 37 0.10 0.32 -6.09
N PHE A 38 0.51 0.14 -4.83
CA PHE A 38 1.91 -0.12 -4.48
C PHE A 38 2.44 -1.43 -5.08
N LEU A 39 1.64 -2.49 -5.06
CA LEU A 39 1.96 -3.80 -5.67
C LEU A 39 1.91 -3.76 -7.21
N GLY A 40 1.39 -2.70 -7.82
CA GLY A 40 1.18 -2.60 -9.27
C GLY A 40 -0.03 -3.37 -9.78
N ALA A 41 -0.91 -3.85 -8.89
CA ALA A 41 -2.19 -4.45 -9.26
C ALA A 41 -3.18 -3.41 -9.83
N PHE A 42 -3.05 -2.15 -9.40
CA PHE A 42 -3.75 -1.01 -9.98
C PHE A 42 -2.79 -0.03 -10.67
N PRO A 43 -3.22 0.65 -11.74
CA PRO A 43 -2.50 1.79 -12.30
C PRO A 43 -2.24 2.88 -11.26
N ARG A 44 -1.13 3.61 -11.37
CA ARG A 44 -0.77 4.69 -10.43
C ARG A 44 -1.75 5.86 -10.45
N ASP A 45 -2.41 6.09 -11.58
CA ASP A 45 -3.43 7.12 -11.78
C ASP A 45 -4.86 6.60 -11.53
N GLN A 46 -5.01 5.34 -11.07
CA GLN A 46 -6.30 4.77 -10.72
C GLN A 46 -6.95 5.61 -9.62
N LYS A 47 -8.25 5.91 -9.80
CA LYS A 47 -9.03 6.62 -8.78
C LYS A 47 -9.72 5.62 -7.86
N PHE A 48 -9.58 5.78 -6.55
CA PHE A 48 -10.24 4.92 -5.58
C PHE A 48 -11.77 4.81 -5.83
N SER A 49 -12.44 5.93 -6.13
CA SER A 49 -13.89 5.96 -6.39
C SER A 49 -14.37 5.03 -7.50
N SER A 50 -13.50 4.70 -8.47
CA SER A 50 -13.83 3.82 -9.58
C SER A 50 -13.72 2.32 -9.25
N VAL A 51 -12.94 1.97 -8.23
CA VAL A 51 -12.72 0.58 -7.79
C VAL A 51 -13.31 0.30 -6.42
N LYS A 52 -13.81 1.32 -5.70
CA LYS A 52 -14.35 1.22 -4.34
C LYS A 52 -15.33 0.05 -4.13
N ARG A 53 -16.20 -0.20 -5.10
CA ARG A 53 -17.19 -1.30 -5.04
C ARG A 53 -16.55 -2.68 -4.84
N MET A 54 -15.32 -2.86 -5.31
CA MET A 54 -14.52 -4.09 -5.15
C MET A 54 -14.29 -4.47 -3.70
N PHE A 55 -14.26 -3.49 -2.78
CA PHE A 55 -14.00 -3.74 -1.37
C PHE A 55 -15.27 -3.89 -0.54
N TRP A 56 -16.43 -3.54 -1.11
CA TRP A 56 -17.70 -3.43 -0.38
C TRP A 56 -18.73 -4.47 -0.80
N VAL A 57 -18.50 -5.13 -1.93
CA VAL A 57 -19.43 -6.10 -2.52
C VAL A 57 -18.67 -7.39 -2.71
N ASP A 58 -19.29 -8.49 -2.30
CA ASP A 58 -18.71 -9.82 -2.49
C ASP A 58 -18.53 -10.16 -3.98
N GLY A 59 -17.61 -11.08 -4.25
CA GLY A 59 -17.37 -11.59 -5.60
C GLY A 59 -16.28 -10.86 -6.39
N TYR A 60 -15.43 -10.09 -5.70
CA TYR A 60 -14.22 -9.51 -6.30
C TYR A 60 -12.96 -10.05 -5.61
N PRO A 61 -12.38 -11.16 -6.12
CA PRO A 61 -11.26 -11.85 -5.47
C PRO A 61 -10.03 -10.98 -5.21
N LEU A 62 -9.78 -9.98 -6.06
CA LEU A 62 -8.66 -9.04 -5.86
C LEU A 62 -8.88 -8.13 -4.65
N GLY A 63 -10.12 -7.67 -4.43
CA GLY A 63 -10.47 -6.85 -3.26
C GLY A 63 -10.26 -7.61 -1.97
N ASP A 64 -10.85 -8.81 -1.90
CA ASP A 64 -10.77 -9.72 -0.76
C ASP A 64 -9.30 -10.04 -0.43
N MET A 65 -8.50 -10.42 -1.44
CA MET A 65 -7.08 -10.72 -1.26
C MET A 65 -6.29 -9.53 -0.72
N LEU A 66 -6.55 -8.30 -1.18
CA LEU A 66 -5.82 -7.13 -0.70
C LEU A 66 -6.13 -6.82 0.76
N VAL A 67 -7.38 -7.01 1.20
CA VAL A 67 -7.76 -6.88 2.61
C VAL A 67 -7.11 -7.98 3.44
N ASP A 68 -7.13 -9.24 2.97
CA ASP A 68 -6.48 -10.36 3.64
C ASP A 68 -4.97 -10.14 3.82
N ILE A 69 -4.29 -9.51 2.85
CA ILE A 69 -2.87 -9.17 2.98
C ILE A 69 -2.66 -8.17 4.11
N LEU A 70 -3.50 -7.13 4.22
CA LEU A 70 -3.40 -6.16 5.32
C LEU A 70 -3.59 -6.84 6.68
N ASP A 71 -4.56 -7.75 6.78
CA ASP A 71 -4.80 -8.51 8.00
C ASP A 71 -3.60 -9.38 8.38
N ARG A 72 -3.01 -10.09 7.42
CA ARG A 72 -1.79 -10.89 7.65
C ARG A 72 -0.60 -10.02 8.03
N MET A 73 -0.46 -8.85 7.43
CA MET A 73 0.58 -7.88 7.81
C MET A 73 0.37 -7.35 9.23
N ALA A 74 -0.86 -7.11 9.65
CA ALA A 74 -1.17 -6.72 11.02
C ALA A 74 -0.88 -7.84 12.03
N GLN A 75 -1.26 -9.09 11.70
CA GLN A 75 -0.95 -10.27 12.51
C GLN A 75 0.56 -10.49 12.67
N ALA A 76 1.35 -10.20 11.63
CA ALA A 76 2.81 -10.24 11.66
C ALA A 76 3.45 -9.01 12.34
N GLY A 77 2.66 -8.06 12.86
CA GLY A 77 3.16 -6.85 13.51
C GLY A 77 3.72 -5.79 12.57
N VAL A 78 3.57 -5.94 11.24
CA VAL A 78 4.01 -4.95 10.25
C VAL A 78 3.08 -3.74 10.23
N LEU A 79 1.78 -3.97 10.42
CA LEU A 79 0.76 -2.92 10.53
C LEU A 79 0.15 -2.92 11.94
N LEU A 80 -0.30 -1.76 12.37
CA LEU A 80 -1.29 -1.63 13.43
C LEU A 80 -2.69 -1.78 12.79
N LYS A 81 -3.57 -2.50 13.48
CA LYS A 81 -4.99 -2.62 13.12
C LYS A 81 -5.84 -2.04 14.23
N ASP A 82 -6.77 -1.18 13.85
CA ASP A 82 -7.87 -0.71 14.68
C ASP A 82 -9.09 -1.57 14.32
N GLU A 83 -9.46 -2.48 15.22
CA GLU A 83 -10.56 -3.43 14.98
C GLU A 83 -11.93 -2.75 15.05
N GLU A 84 -12.06 -1.63 15.78
CA GLU A 84 -13.34 -0.96 15.99
C GLU A 84 -13.76 -0.21 14.73
N ASP A 85 -12.83 0.55 14.15
CA ASP A 85 -13.06 1.32 12.92
C ASP A 85 -12.60 0.58 11.64
N SER A 86 -12.03 -0.62 11.76
CA SER A 86 -11.44 -1.38 10.64
C SER A 86 -10.41 -0.55 9.85
N ARG A 87 -9.42 0.01 10.55
CA ARG A 87 -8.37 0.85 9.97
C ARG A 87 -6.99 0.24 10.12
N TYR A 88 -6.10 0.61 9.22
CA TYR A 88 -4.71 0.16 9.21
C TYR A 88 -3.76 1.35 9.18
N LYS A 89 -2.61 1.18 9.83
CA LYS A 89 -1.50 2.12 9.81
C LYS A 89 -0.19 1.35 9.89
N TRP A 90 0.88 1.87 9.30
CA TRP A 90 2.22 1.31 9.45
C TRP A 90 2.62 1.24 10.93
N ASN A 91 3.11 0.08 11.37
CA ASN A 91 3.65 -0.05 12.73
C ASN A 91 5.07 0.54 12.79
N PRO A 92 5.33 1.59 13.59
CA PRO A 92 6.68 2.14 13.73
C PRO A 92 7.62 1.24 14.53
N ALA A 93 7.10 0.23 15.24
CA ALA A 93 7.93 -0.73 15.95
C ALA A 93 8.73 -1.61 14.96
N PRO A 94 9.94 -2.05 15.33
CA PRO A 94 10.66 -3.05 14.55
C PRO A 94 9.84 -4.33 14.41
N VAL A 95 9.78 -4.89 13.20
CA VAL A 95 9.14 -6.17 12.94
C VAL A 95 9.99 -7.28 13.54
N ASP A 96 9.36 -8.22 14.24
CA ASP A 96 10.01 -9.44 14.69
C ASP A 96 10.26 -10.36 13.49
N LEU A 97 11.51 -10.76 13.29
CA LEU A 97 11.94 -11.60 12.16
C LEU A 97 12.31 -13.03 12.60
N SER A 98 12.04 -13.38 13.86
CA SER A 98 12.40 -14.67 14.45
C SER A 98 11.41 -15.80 14.16
#